data_AF-A0A661PTW3-F1
#
_entry.id   AF-A0A661PTW3-F1
#
_cell.length_a   1.000
_cell.length_b   1.000
_cell.length_c   1.000
_cell.angle_alpha   90.00
_cell.angle_beta   90.00
_cell.angle_gamma   90.00
#
_symmetry.space_group_name_H-M   'P 1'
#
loop_
_entity.id
_entity.type
_entity.pdbx_description
1 polymer ?
#
loop_
_entity_poly.entity_id
_entity_poly.type
_entity_poly.pdbx_seq_one_letter_code
_entity_poly.pdbx_strand_id
1 'polypeptide(L)'
;MDFNTILQVQVQGYPSRMKSYLVGREEDRYLILKIPSVVGNPEEIFAKDKELTVRYVHQGSVFGFRTSIMLTVIDSFNVVFVNSPKKI
;
A
#
# COMPACT_ATOMS: atom_id res chain seq x y z
N MET A 1 -3.57 -7.91 10.61
CA MET A 1 -3.76 -7.68 9.17
C MET A 1 -3.17 -8.87 8.46
N ASP A 2 -4.00 -9.64 7.78
CA ASP A 2 -3.64 -10.96 7.24
C ASP A 2 -3.52 -10.93 5.71
N PHE A 3 -2.91 -11.96 5.11
CA PHE A 3 -2.83 -12.10 3.65
C PHE A 3 -4.20 -11.90 2.99
N ASN A 4 -4.21 -11.25 1.83
CA ASN A 4 -5.43 -10.88 1.07
C ASN A 4 -6.39 -9.91 1.79
N THR A 5 -6.01 -9.31 2.93
CA THR A 5 -6.79 -8.21 3.51
C THR A 5 -6.99 -7.13 2.46
N ILE A 6 -8.25 -6.71 2.26
CA ILE A 6 -8.60 -5.61 1.35
C ILE A 6 -8.12 -4.30 1.96
N LEU A 7 -7.35 -3.55 1.18
CA LEU A 7 -6.78 -2.27 1.59
C LEU A 7 -7.40 -1.15 0.76
N GLN A 8 -7.65 -0.02 1.39
CA GLN A 8 -7.87 1.25 0.70
C GLN A 8 -6.59 2.08 0.82
N VAL A 9 -5.94 2.30 -0.32
CA VAL A 9 -4.67 3.03 -0.40
C VAL A 9 -4.88 4.40 -1.04
N GLN A 10 -4.10 5.38 -0.60
CA GLN A 10 -4.07 6.72 -1.18
C GLN A 10 -2.63 7.23 -1.19
N VAL A 11 -2.10 7.47 -2.38
CA VAL A 11 -0.75 8.02 -2.55
C VAL A 11 -0.81 9.55 -2.50
N GLN A 12 0.17 10.18 -1.86
CA GLN A 12 0.29 11.63 -1.84
C GLN A 12 0.39 12.20 -3.26
N GLY A 13 -0.41 13.23 -3.54
CA GLY A 13 -0.50 13.83 -4.87
C GLY A 13 -1.37 13.06 -5.88
N TYR A 14 -1.89 11.88 -5.53
CA TYR A 14 -2.89 11.18 -6.34
C TYR A 14 -4.30 11.44 -5.78
N PRO A 15 -5.24 11.93 -6.59
CA PRO A 15 -6.52 12.45 -6.10
C PRO A 15 -7.47 11.35 -5.60
N SER A 16 -7.26 10.09 -5.98
CA SER A 16 -8.20 9.00 -5.72
C SER A 16 -7.72 8.02 -4.65
N ARG A 17 -8.69 7.50 -3.90
CA ARG A 17 -8.52 6.32 -3.04
C ARG A 17 -8.73 5.08 -3.88
N MET A 18 -7.87 4.09 -3.71
CA MET A 18 -7.82 2.92 -4.57
C MET A 18 -7.91 1.63 -3.75
N LYS A 19 -8.55 0.61 -4.31
CA LYS A 19 -8.64 -0.72 -3.70
C LYS A 19 -7.39 -1.54 -4.02
N SER A 20 -6.70 -1.98 -2.99
CA SER A 20 -5.50 -2.84 -3.04
C SER A 20 -5.71 -4.06 -2.14
N TYR A 21 -4.69 -4.91 -2.04
CA TYR A 21 -4.68 -6.11 -1.21
C TYR A 21 -3.31 -6.26 -0.56
N LEU A 22 -3.28 -6.76 0.68
CA LEU A 22 -2.02 -7.20 1.30
C LEU A 22 -1.55 -8.49 0.63
N VAL A 23 -0.39 -8.42 -0.03
CA VAL A 23 0.28 -9.59 -0.64
C VAL A 23 1.16 -10.31 0.37
N GLY A 24 1.74 -9.59 1.34
CA GLY A 24 2.55 -10.18 2.39
C GLY A 24 3.15 -9.14 3.33
N ARG A 25 3.78 -9.61 4.41
CA ARG A 25 4.45 -8.77 5.40
C ARG A 25 5.65 -9.49 6.01
N GLU A 26 6.69 -8.72 6.31
CA GLU A 26 7.74 -9.10 7.25
C GLU A 26 7.68 -8.11 8.42
N GLU A 27 7.47 -8.63 9.63
CA GLU A 27 7.27 -7.80 10.82
C GLU A 27 8.44 -6.85 11.03
N ASP A 28 8.13 -5.61 11.44
CA ASP A 28 9.08 -4.51 11.65
C ASP A 28 9.95 -4.10 10.45
N ARG A 29 9.68 -4.65 9.26
CA ARG A 29 10.43 -4.33 8.05
C ARG A 29 9.56 -3.75 6.96
N TYR A 30 8.71 -4.55 6.33
CA TYR A 30 7.94 -4.10 5.18
C TYR A 30 6.59 -4.81 5.02
N LEU A 31 5.69 -4.13 4.32
CA LEU A 31 4.46 -4.69 3.79
C LEU A 31 4.55 -4.70 2.26
N ILE A 32 4.00 -5.74 1.63
CA ILE A 32 3.87 -5.86 0.18
C ILE A 32 2.41 -5.66 -0.16
N LEU A 33 2.11 -4.62 -0.94
CA LEU A 33 0.76 -4.30 -1.37
C LEU A 33 0.63 -4.48 -2.89
N LYS A 34 -0.52 -4.97 -3.35
CA LYS A 34 -0.82 -5.02 -4.78
C LYS A 34 -1.01 -3.59 -5.31
N ILE A 35 -0.37 -3.24 -6.41
CA ILE A 35 -0.63 -1.96 -7.07
C ILE A 35 -2.02 -2.05 -7.72
N PRO A 36 -2.95 -1.15 -7.36
CA PRO A 36 -4.27 -1.09 -7.99
C PRO A 36 -4.17 -0.66 -9.45
N SER A 37 -5.20 -0.95 -10.24
CA SER A 37 -5.33 -0.32 -11.56
C SER A 37 -5.54 1.18 -11.38
N VAL A 38 -4.68 1.99 -12.01
CA VAL A 38 -4.68 3.45 -11.91
C VAL A 38 -4.76 4.09 -13.28
N VAL A 39 -5.32 5.30 -13.33
CA VAL A 39 -5.17 6.19 -14.49
C VAL A 39 -3.84 6.93 -14.34
N GLY A 40 -2.96 6.82 -15.34
CA GLY A 40 -1.62 7.40 -15.35
C GLY A 40 -0.50 6.35 -15.25
N ASN A 41 0.75 6.80 -15.13
CA ASN A 41 1.93 5.92 -15.01
C ASN A 41 2.05 5.38 -13.56
N PRO A 42 1.90 4.06 -13.33
CA PRO A 42 1.98 3.51 -11.98
C PRO A 42 3.38 3.64 -11.35
N GLU A 43 4.46 3.65 -12.14
CA GLU A 43 5.82 3.85 -11.61
C GLU A 43 6.00 5.25 -11.01
N GLU A 44 5.45 6.27 -11.67
CA GLU A 44 5.48 7.64 -11.17
C GLU A 44 4.55 7.84 -9.99
N ILE A 45 3.34 7.27 -10.04
CA ILE A 45 2.37 7.38 -8.95
C ILE A 45 2.94 6.73 -7.70
N PHE A 46 3.43 5.50 -7.80
CA PHE A 46 4.03 4.73 -6.70
C PHE A 46 5.56 4.90 -6.65
N ALA A 47 6.08 6.09 -6.94
CA ALA A 47 7.51 6.33 -6.85
C ALA A 47 8.03 6.18 -5.42
N LYS A 48 9.31 5.81 -5.30
CA LYS A 48 10.03 5.72 -4.02
C LYS A 48 9.91 7.02 -3.21
N ASP A 49 9.87 6.88 -1.89
CA ASP A 49 9.79 7.94 -0.88
C ASP A 49 8.47 8.74 -0.86
N LYS A 50 7.54 8.51 -1.79
CA LYS A 50 6.19 9.07 -1.68
C LYS A 50 5.43 8.50 -0.49
N GLU A 51 4.64 9.34 0.16
CA GLU A 51 3.77 8.91 1.25
C GLU A 51 2.55 8.14 0.71
N LEU A 52 2.21 7.07 1.41
CA LEU A 52 1.03 6.25 1.19
C LEU A 52 0.23 6.16 2.49
N THR A 53 -1.06 6.50 2.41
CA THR A 53 -2.00 6.17 3.47
C THR A 53 -2.68 4.84 3.17
N VAL A 54 -2.61 3.90 4.10
CA VAL A 54 -3.26 2.59 4.03
C VAL A 54 -4.39 2.54 5.04
N ARG A 55 -5.56 2.03 4.64
CA ARG A 55 -6.70 1.78 5.53
C ARG A 55 -7.27 0.39 5.30
N TYR A 56 -7.78 -0.24 6.35
CA TYR A 56 -8.40 -1.56 6.27
C TYR A 56 -9.45 -1.73 7.36
N VAL A 57 -10.32 -2.73 7.20
CA VAL A 57 -11.27 -3.13 8.23
C VAL A 57 -10.78 -4.40 8.91
N HIS A 58 -10.80 -4.42 10.24
CA HIS A 58 -10.51 -5.61 11.03
C HIS A 58 -11.51 -5.69 12.18
N GLN A 59 -12.21 -6.83 12.30
CA GLN A 59 -13.22 -7.06 13.33
C GLN A 59 -14.28 -5.93 13.43
N GLY A 60 -14.69 -5.39 12.28
CA GLY A 60 -15.71 -4.33 12.21
C GLY A 60 -15.19 -2.91 12.49
N SER A 61 -13.92 -2.74 12.86
CA SER A 61 -13.30 -1.43 13.06
C SER A 61 -12.40 -1.03 11.88
N VAL A 62 -12.36 0.25 11.56
CA VAL A 62 -11.48 0.82 10.54
C VAL A 62 -10.15 1.21 11.17
N PHE A 63 -9.06 0.69 10.61
CA PHE A 63 -7.69 1.04 10.98
C PHE A 63 -7.03 1.76 9.81
N GLY A 64 -6.04 2.60 10.11
CA GLY A 64 -5.24 3.21 9.07
C GLY A 64 -3.95 3.82 9.57
N PHE A 65 -2.95 3.81 8.70
CA PHE A 65 -1.62 4.33 8.99
C PHE A 65 -1.03 5.02 7.76
N ARG A 66 -0.07 5.91 8.00
CA ARG A 66 0.76 6.50 6.95
C ARG A 66 2.10 5.78 6.92
N THR A 67 2.62 5.60 5.72
CA THR A 67 3.91 4.96 5.45
C THR A 67 4.54 5.60 4.21
N SER A 68 5.76 5.21 3.88
CA SER A 68 6.44 5.63 2.66
C SER A 68 6.76 4.43 1.77
N ILE A 69 6.78 4.68 0.47
CA ILE A 69 7.11 3.68 -0.54
C ILE A 69 8.62 3.42 -0.53
N MET A 70 9.01 2.16 -0.30
CA MET A 70 10.39 1.72 -0.29
C MET A 70 10.87 1.30 -1.68
N LEU A 71 10.03 0.53 -2.38
CA LEU A 71 10.33 -0.07 -3.68
C LEU A 71 9.03 -0.35 -4.43
N THR A 72 9.05 -0.16 -5.74
CA THR A 72 7.97 -0.50 -6.64
C THR A 72 8.48 -1.50 -7.67
N VAL A 73 7.72 -2.58 -7.88
CA VAL A 73 8.05 -3.66 -8.82
C VAL A 73 6.90 -3.77 -9.82
N ILE A 74 7.11 -3.22 -11.01
CA ILE A 74 6.15 -3.23 -12.12
C ILE A 74 6.78 -4.03 -13.26
N ASP A 75 6.25 -5.23 -13.45
CA ASP A 75 6.65 -6.19 -14.49
C ASP A 75 5.62 -7.32 -14.46
N SER A 76 5.92 -8.40 -13.73
CA SER A 76 5.05 -9.59 -13.66
C SER A 76 3.98 -9.53 -12.56
N PHE A 77 4.25 -8.81 -11.46
CA PHE A 77 3.42 -8.88 -10.25
C PHE A 77 2.78 -7.56 -9.81
N ASN A 78 3.26 -6.40 -10.26
CA ASN A 78 2.75 -5.07 -9.92
C ASN A 78 2.49 -4.90 -8.42
N VAL A 79 3.58 -4.81 -7.65
CA VAL A 79 3.54 -4.69 -6.19
C VAL A 79 4.38 -3.51 -5.71
N VAL A 80 4.01 -2.98 -4.54
CA VAL A 80 4.74 -1.93 -3.86
C VAL A 80 5.12 -2.39 -2.45
N PHE A 81 6.38 -2.19 -2.09
CA PHE A 81 6.91 -2.38 -0.76
C PHE A 81 6.81 -1.07 0.00
N VAL A 82 6.28 -1.13 1.22
CA VAL A 82 6.16 0.04 2.10
C VAL A 82 6.67 -0.30 3.49
N ASN A 83 7.12 0.71 4.23
CA ASN A 83 7.59 0.50 5.60
C ASN A 83 6.46 -0.08 6.47
N SER A 84 6.79 -1.08 7.30
CA SER A 84 5.85 -1.60 8.27
C SER A 84 5.55 -0.53 9.34
N PRO A 85 4.27 -0.29 9.70
CA PRO A 85 3.94 0.64 10.77
C PRO A 85 4.45 0.09 12.10
N LYS A 86 5.21 0.91 12.85
CA LYS A 86 5.71 0.55 14.19
C LYS A 86 4.59 0.50 15.25
N LYS A 87 3.49 1.22 15.01
CA LYS A 87 2.28 1.28 15.84
C LYS A 87 1.09 1.51 14.91
N ILE A 88 -0.03 0.83 15.15
CA ILE A 88 -1.32 1.01 14.46
C ILE A 88 -2.35 1.37 15.52
#